data_AF-A0A4R4WHH5-F1
#
_entry.id   AF-A0A4R4WHH5-F1
#
_cell.length_a   1.000
_cell.length_b   1.000
_cell.length_c   1.000
_cell.angle_alpha   90.00
_cell.angle_beta   90.00
_cell.angle_gamma   90.00
#
_symmetry.space_group_name_H-M   'P 1'
#
loop_
_entity.id
_entity.type
_entity.pdbx_description
1 polymer ?
#
loop_
_entity_poly.entity_id
_entity_poly.type
_entity_poly.pdbx_seq_one_letter_code
_entity_poly.pdbx_strand_id
1 'polypeptide(L)'
;MAARFPDDESEDTPWAAGGPSSNCSGPILYVAISYSRANEVEVVAKRLAQEHDLVFFDPQKAPRAPVNRGEVTITTSQGTVALPDRWVSFLSHELHNFDDYAIVDSGRDRVFAQARNDNGALTLEYRNGSPQQHYQVKGVDLGDVAEALSQWAENRRHFISKHTWERLSLWD
;
A
#
# COMPACT_ATOMS: atom_id res chain seq x y z
N MET A 1 14.97 6.18 18.68
CA MET A 1 14.52 5.14 19.64
C MET A 1 15.43 3.90 19.66
N ALA A 2 16.24 3.65 18.63
CA ALA A 2 17.28 2.59 18.62
C ALA A 2 18.37 2.75 19.69
N ALA A 3 18.52 3.93 20.30
CA ALA A 3 19.46 4.17 21.39
C ALA A 3 19.07 3.51 22.73
N ARG A 4 17.91 2.84 22.83
CA ARG A 4 17.44 2.24 24.09
C ARG A 4 17.99 0.84 24.36
N PHE A 5 18.31 0.07 23.32
CA PHE A 5 18.70 -1.33 23.48
C PHE A 5 20.17 -1.50 23.06
N PRO A 6 21.04 -1.95 23.98
CA PRO A 6 22.43 -2.24 23.64
C PRO A 6 22.50 -3.34 22.57
N ASP A 7 23.58 -3.36 21.77
CA ASP A 7 23.81 -4.39 20.75
C ASP A 7 24.18 -5.77 21.34
N ASP A 8 23.99 -5.97 22.66
CA ASP A 8 24.32 -7.20 23.37
C ASP A 8 23.23 -8.28 23.24
N GLU A 9 23.62 -9.54 23.51
CA GLU A 9 22.76 -10.73 23.50
C GLU A 9 22.14 -10.98 24.89
N SER A 10 21.72 -9.92 25.60
CA SER A 10 21.02 -10.09 26.88
C SER A 10 19.58 -10.56 26.68
N GLU A 11 18.98 -11.30 27.62
CA GLU A 11 17.57 -11.76 27.52
C GLU A 11 16.55 -10.60 27.45
N ASP A 12 16.97 -9.38 27.85
CA ASP A 12 16.15 -8.16 27.78
C ASP A 12 16.24 -7.44 26.42
N THR A 13 17.06 -7.93 25.50
CA THR A 13 17.22 -7.36 24.17
C THR A 13 16.13 -7.86 23.20
N PRO A 14 15.57 -7.00 22.33
CA PRO A 14 14.65 -7.45 21.30
C PRO A 14 15.36 -8.22 20.17
N TRP A 15 16.68 -8.20 20.13
CA TRP A 15 17.48 -8.73 19.03
C TRP A 15 17.69 -10.25 19.15
N ALA A 16 17.48 -10.97 18.06
CA ALA A 16 17.68 -12.43 18.00
C ALA A 16 19.05 -12.84 17.44
N ALA A 17 19.79 -11.90 16.84
CA ALA A 17 21.11 -12.17 16.25
C ALA A 17 21.98 -10.90 16.25
N GLY A 18 22.24 -10.35 17.44
CA GLY A 18 22.98 -9.09 17.60
C GLY A 18 22.21 -7.84 17.17
N GLY A 19 22.66 -6.68 17.62
CA GLY A 19 21.96 -5.43 17.38
C GLY A 19 22.05 -4.90 15.93
N PRO A 20 21.31 -3.82 15.61
CA PRO A 20 21.26 -3.25 14.27
C PRO A 20 22.63 -2.79 13.75
N SER A 21 23.53 -2.35 14.64
CA SER A 21 24.85 -1.84 14.24
C SER A 21 25.76 -2.94 13.65
N SER A 22 25.59 -4.18 14.11
CA SER A 22 26.34 -5.36 13.63
C SER A 22 25.76 -6.00 12.37
N ASN A 23 24.55 -5.61 11.96
CA ASN A 23 23.78 -6.27 10.90
C ASN A 23 23.51 -5.38 9.68
N CYS A 24 24.38 -4.39 9.45
CA CYS A 24 24.37 -3.54 8.26
C CYS A 24 25.22 -4.16 7.14
N SER A 25 24.66 -4.28 5.94
CA SER A 25 25.40 -4.65 4.73
C SER A 25 25.04 -3.71 3.58
N GLY A 26 25.95 -2.78 3.27
CA GLY A 26 25.72 -1.76 2.26
C GLY A 26 24.47 -0.91 2.57
N PRO A 27 23.51 -0.77 1.62
CA PRO A 27 22.28 0.00 1.84
C PRO A 27 21.20 -0.78 2.64
N ILE A 28 21.49 -2.02 3.06
CA ILE A 28 20.51 -2.89 3.70
C ILE A 28 20.83 -3.01 5.19
N LEU A 29 19.83 -2.76 6.02
CA LEU A 29 19.85 -3.06 7.45
C LEU A 29 19.03 -4.34 7.69
N TYR A 30 19.68 -5.40 8.16
CA TYR A 30 19.00 -6.62 8.59
C TYR A 30 18.71 -6.53 10.09
N VAL A 31 17.45 -6.75 10.48
CA VAL A 31 17.05 -6.72 11.89
C VAL A 31 16.41 -8.06 12.24
N ALA A 32 17.16 -8.92 12.92
CA ALA A 32 16.64 -10.17 13.46
C ALA A 32 16.03 -9.91 14.84
N ILE A 33 14.76 -10.23 15.01
CA ILE A 33 13.99 -9.89 16.22
C ILE A 33 13.51 -11.18 16.90
N SER A 34 13.59 -11.22 18.23
CA SER A 34 13.00 -12.29 19.02
C SER A 34 11.51 -12.40 18.72
N TYR A 35 11.04 -13.60 18.39
CA TYR A 35 9.67 -13.81 17.91
C TYR A 35 8.59 -13.23 18.85
N SER A 36 8.80 -13.34 20.17
CA SER A 36 7.92 -12.79 21.21
C SER A 36 7.78 -11.26 21.16
N ARG A 37 8.71 -10.56 20.52
CA ARG A 37 8.78 -9.09 20.40
C ARG A 37 8.49 -8.59 18.98
N ALA A 38 8.30 -9.48 18.01
CA ALA A 38 8.16 -9.12 16.59
C ALA A 38 7.07 -8.07 16.34
N ASN A 39 5.88 -8.23 16.94
CA ASN A 39 4.77 -7.29 16.77
C ASN A 39 5.07 -5.89 17.31
N GLU A 40 5.77 -5.80 18.45
CA GLU A 40 6.14 -4.52 19.09
C GLU A 40 7.18 -3.77 18.22
N VAL A 41 8.21 -4.50 17.79
CA VAL A 41 9.32 -3.92 17.02
C VAL A 41 8.88 -3.55 15.60
N GLU A 42 7.99 -4.31 14.99
CA GLU A 42 7.45 -4.03 13.65
C GLU A 42 6.78 -2.65 13.57
N VAL A 43 6.00 -2.26 14.58
CA VAL A 43 5.33 -0.94 14.63
C VAL A 43 6.38 0.18 14.57
N VAL A 44 7.46 0.03 15.34
CA VAL A 44 8.54 1.02 15.39
C VAL A 44 9.36 1.00 14.11
N ALA A 45 9.70 -0.18 13.59
CA ALA A 45 10.50 -0.34 12.38
C ALA A 45 9.80 0.23 11.15
N LYS A 46 8.48 0.00 10.99
CA LYS A 46 7.67 0.62 9.93
C LYS A 46 7.66 2.14 10.02
N ARG A 47 7.47 2.68 11.23
CA ARG A 47 7.49 4.13 11.44
C ARG A 47 8.85 4.73 11.09
N LEU A 48 9.94 4.12 11.53
CA LEU A 48 11.30 4.58 11.22
C LEU A 48 11.60 4.49 9.72
N ALA A 49 11.15 3.43 9.07
CA ALA A 49 11.28 3.30 7.63
C ALA A 49 10.56 4.44 6.90
N GLN A 50 9.35 4.79 7.33
CA GLN A 50 8.61 5.95 6.79
C GLN A 50 9.31 7.30 7.06
N GLU A 51 9.81 7.51 8.28
CA GLU A 51 10.50 8.74 8.70
C GLU A 51 11.79 8.97 7.90
N HIS A 52 12.50 7.89 7.55
CA HIS A 52 13.81 7.94 6.90
C HIS A 52 13.78 7.57 5.41
N ASP A 53 12.60 7.41 4.82
CA ASP A 53 12.45 7.06 3.40
C ASP A 53 13.08 5.71 3.04
N LEU A 54 13.00 4.75 3.97
CA LEU A 54 13.50 3.40 3.81
C LEU A 54 12.38 2.42 3.49
N VAL A 55 12.79 1.32 2.87
CA VAL A 55 11.95 0.17 2.57
C VAL A 55 11.85 -0.73 3.80
N PHE A 56 10.64 -0.98 4.29
CA PHE A 56 10.38 -2.03 5.28
C PHE A 56 9.96 -3.32 4.58
N PHE A 57 10.72 -4.39 4.79
CA PHE A 57 10.45 -5.72 4.24
C PHE A 57 10.48 -6.78 5.35
N ASP A 58 9.40 -7.53 5.49
CA ASP A 58 9.28 -8.66 6.41
C ASP A 58 9.18 -9.97 5.60
N PRO A 59 10.24 -10.80 5.55
CA PRO A 59 10.25 -12.02 4.76
C PRO A 59 9.29 -13.09 5.26
N GLN A 60 8.77 -12.99 6.50
CA GLN A 60 7.80 -13.93 7.06
C GLN A 60 6.35 -13.58 6.70
N LYS A 61 6.12 -12.38 6.16
CA LYS A 61 4.81 -11.94 5.68
C LYS A 61 4.76 -12.01 4.16
N ALA A 62 3.60 -12.40 3.61
CA ALA A 62 3.36 -12.40 2.16
C ALA A 62 3.83 -11.08 1.54
N PRO A 63 4.38 -11.08 0.30
CA PRO A 63 5.19 -9.99 -0.21
C PRO A 63 4.45 -8.65 -0.19
N ARG A 64 4.76 -7.83 0.82
CA ARG A 64 4.41 -6.41 0.86
C ARG A 64 5.58 -5.70 0.21
N ALA A 65 5.42 -5.35 -1.05
CA ALA A 65 6.50 -4.72 -1.76
C ALA A 65 6.85 -3.35 -1.14
N PRO A 66 8.12 -2.93 -1.26
CA PRO A 66 8.62 -1.68 -0.72
C PRO A 66 7.74 -0.48 -1.03
N VAL A 67 7.45 0.37 -0.03
CA VAL A 67 6.85 1.69 -0.28
C VAL A 67 7.99 2.69 -0.47
N ASN A 68 8.41 2.94 -1.71
CA ASN A 68 9.28 4.10 -1.99
C ASN A 68 8.43 5.36 -2.11
N ARG A 69 8.88 6.47 -1.53
CA ARG A 69 8.19 7.75 -1.64
C ARG A 69 8.24 8.25 -3.08
N GLY A 70 7.06 8.48 -3.65
CA GLY A 70 6.90 8.89 -5.05
C GLY A 70 6.85 7.75 -6.07
N GLU A 71 6.84 6.49 -5.59
CA GLU A 71 6.47 5.31 -6.37
C GLU A 71 4.98 5.02 -6.19
N VAL A 72 4.36 4.43 -7.21
CA VAL A 72 2.92 4.11 -7.14
C VAL A 72 2.70 2.98 -6.16
N THR A 73 1.76 3.18 -5.24
CA THR A 73 1.35 2.20 -4.24
C THR A 73 -0.10 1.82 -4.41
N ILE A 74 -0.45 0.63 -3.90
CA ILE A 74 -1.84 0.19 -3.78
C ILE A 74 -2.16 0.02 -2.31
N THR A 75 -3.21 0.69 -1.84
CA THR A 75 -3.74 0.52 -0.47
C THR A 75 -5.06 -0.24 -0.53
N THR A 76 -5.15 -1.31 0.25
CA THR A 76 -6.34 -2.17 0.35
C THR A 76 -6.78 -2.30 1.81
N SER A 77 -7.89 -3.02 2.05
CA SER A 77 -8.34 -3.33 3.42
C SER A 77 -7.31 -4.12 4.24
N GLN A 78 -6.37 -4.81 3.58
CA GLN A 78 -5.31 -5.62 4.20
C GLN A 78 -3.98 -4.84 4.37
N GLY A 79 -3.92 -3.62 3.86
CA GLY A 79 -2.78 -2.71 3.98
C GLY A 79 -2.22 -2.26 2.62
N THR A 80 -1.00 -1.73 2.64
CA THR A 80 -0.33 -1.23 1.42
C THR A 80 0.56 -2.31 0.79
N VAL A 81 0.48 -2.44 -0.53
CA VAL A 81 1.26 -3.34 -1.38
C VAL A 81 1.78 -2.55 -2.60
N ALA A 82 2.78 -3.07 -3.32
CA ALA A 82 3.16 -2.48 -4.62
C ALA A 82 2.31 -3.06 -5.76
N LEU A 83 2.67 -2.65 -6.97
CA LEU A 83 1.96 -3.01 -8.20
C LEU A 83 1.98 -4.53 -8.44
N PRO A 84 0.82 -5.15 -8.71
CA PRO A 84 0.74 -6.55 -9.04
C PRO A 84 1.08 -6.78 -10.51
N ASP A 85 1.72 -7.91 -10.82
CA ASP A 85 1.91 -8.35 -12.21
C ASP A 85 0.58 -8.78 -12.87
N ARG A 86 -0.40 -9.21 -12.06
CA ARG A 86 -1.68 -9.76 -12.51
C ARG A 86 -2.86 -9.05 -11.84
N TRP A 87 -3.22 -7.90 -12.39
CA TRP A 87 -4.27 -7.02 -11.87
C TRP A 87 -5.61 -7.70 -11.61
N VAL A 88 -6.14 -8.47 -12.58
CA VAL A 88 -7.46 -9.11 -12.43
C VAL A 88 -7.48 -10.10 -11.27
N SER A 89 -6.45 -10.96 -11.16
CA SER A 89 -6.35 -11.93 -10.07
C SER A 89 -6.17 -11.26 -8.71
N PHE A 90 -5.35 -10.21 -8.66
CA PHE A 90 -5.14 -9.41 -7.46
C PHE A 90 -6.46 -8.76 -7.00
N LEU A 91 -7.15 -8.05 -7.89
CA LEU A 91 -8.39 -7.35 -7.54
C LEU A 91 -9.55 -8.31 -7.25
N SER A 92 -9.60 -9.48 -7.90
CA SER A 92 -10.59 -10.51 -7.56
C SER A 92 -10.45 -10.97 -6.11
N HIS A 93 -9.23 -10.95 -5.56
CA HIS A 93 -8.97 -11.29 -4.17
C HIS A 93 -9.27 -10.11 -3.25
N GLU A 94 -8.73 -8.93 -3.58
CA GLU A 94 -8.84 -7.74 -2.73
C GLU A 94 -10.24 -7.14 -2.68
N LEU A 95 -11.07 -7.33 -3.70
CA LEU A 95 -12.45 -6.81 -3.76
C LEU A 95 -13.49 -7.93 -3.53
N HIS A 96 -13.08 -9.05 -2.95
CA HIS A 96 -13.96 -10.22 -2.81
C HIS A 96 -15.12 -9.97 -1.83
N ASN A 97 -14.87 -9.29 -0.70
CA ASN A 97 -15.90 -9.04 0.29
C ASN A 97 -16.58 -7.69 0.06
N PHE A 98 -17.73 -7.49 0.70
CA PHE A 98 -18.39 -6.18 0.72
C PHE A 98 -17.53 -5.17 1.48
N ASP A 99 -17.59 -3.92 1.05
CA ASP A 99 -16.83 -2.78 1.58
C ASP A 99 -15.30 -2.88 1.41
N ASP A 100 -14.80 -3.95 0.80
CA ASP A 100 -13.41 -4.04 0.39
C ASP A 100 -13.09 -3.02 -0.70
N TYR A 101 -11.85 -2.54 -0.71
CA TYR A 101 -11.39 -1.49 -1.61
C TYR A 101 -9.95 -1.69 -2.03
N ALA A 102 -9.60 -1.08 -3.17
CA ALA A 102 -8.23 -0.95 -3.65
C ALA A 102 -8.02 0.47 -4.16
N ILE A 103 -7.03 1.18 -3.62
CA ILE A 103 -6.70 2.57 -3.98
C ILE A 103 -5.31 2.57 -4.59
N VAL A 104 -5.18 3.06 -5.82
CA VAL A 104 -3.89 3.32 -6.46
C VAL A 104 -3.55 4.80 -6.30
N ASP A 105 -2.47 5.07 -5.58
CA ASP A 105 -1.97 6.42 -5.32
C ASP A 105 -0.47 6.50 -5.67
N SER A 106 -0.09 7.57 -6.36
CA SER A 106 1.30 7.90 -6.71
C SER A 106 2.04 8.64 -5.60
N GLY A 107 1.37 8.94 -4.48
CA GLY A 107 1.90 9.73 -3.37
C GLY A 107 2.13 11.20 -3.73
N ARG A 108 1.65 11.65 -4.89
CA ARG A 108 1.81 13.02 -5.42
C ARG A 108 0.44 13.65 -5.65
N ASP A 109 0.32 14.92 -5.29
CA ASP A 109 -0.73 15.84 -5.74
C ASP A 109 -2.19 15.44 -5.45
N ARG A 110 -2.46 14.54 -4.48
CA ARG A 110 -3.82 14.08 -4.11
C ARG A 110 -4.59 13.46 -5.29
N VAL A 111 -3.86 12.85 -6.23
CA VAL A 111 -4.38 12.21 -7.44
C VAL A 111 -4.44 10.70 -7.16
N PHE A 112 -5.64 10.11 -7.08
CA PHE A 112 -5.80 8.66 -6.94
C PHE A 112 -6.89 8.08 -7.85
N ALA A 113 -6.82 6.77 -8.10
CA ALA A 113 -7.94 5.97 -8.58
C ALA A 113 -8.26 4.90 -7.53
N GLN A 114 -9.53 4.62 -7.31
CA GLN A 114 -10.01 3.68 -6.32
C GLN A 114 -11.09 2.79 -6.90
N ALA A 115 -11.07 1.52 -6.52
CA ALA A 115 -12.19 0.62 -6.67
C ALA A 115 -12.73 0.19 -5.32
N ARG A 116 -14.04 -0.06 -5.24
CA ARG A 116 -14.72 -0.60 -4.06
C ARG A 116 -15.78 -1.61 -4.49
N ASN A 117 -15.99 -2.63 -3.66
CA ASN A 117 -17.13 -3.52 -3.76
C ASN A 117 -18.28 -3.00 -2.88
N ASP A 118 -19.19 -2.23 -3.48
CA ASP A 118 -20.37 -1.70 -2.81
C ASP A 118 -21.51 -2.74 -2.87
N ASN A 119 -21.59 -3.60 -1.87
CA ASN A 119 -22.65 -4.62 -1.73
C ASN A 119 -22.79 -5.55 -2.97
N GLY A 120 -21.67 -5.94 -3.57
CA GLY A 120 -21.62 -6.84 -4.72
C GLY A 120 -21.54 -6.14 -6.08
N ALA A 121 -21.70 -4.82 -6.13
CA ALA A 121 -21.46 -4.03 -7.32
C ALA A 121 -20.11 -3.31 -7.21
N LEU A 122 -19.26 -3.44 -8.23
CA LEU A 122 -18.01 -2.71 -8.25
C LEU A 122 -18.25 -1.26 -8.64
N THR A 123 -17.65 -0.36 -7.87
CA THR A 123 -17.63 1.08 -8.08
C THR A 123 -16.20 1.49 -8.35
N LEU A 124 -15.99 2.29 -9.38
CA LEU A 124 -14.70 2.86 -9.74
C LEU A 124 -14.75 4.37 -9.58
N GLU A 125 -13.73 4.92 -8.96
CA GLU A 125 -13.58 6.34 -8.68
C GLU A 125 -12.20 6.83 -9.10
N TYR A 126 -12.11 8.09 -9.49
CA TYR A 126 -10.83 8.76 -9.57
C TYR A 126 -10.93 10.21 -9.11
N ARG A 127 -9.82 10.71 -8.59
CA ARG A 127 -9.63 12.11 -8.24
C ARG A 127 -8.45 12.68 -9.00
N ASN A 128 -8.67 13.80 -9.67
CA ASN A 128 -7.64 14.48 -10.45
C ASN A 128 -7.21 15.79 -9.77
N GLY A 129 -6.43 15.70 -8.70
CA GLY A 129 -5.70 16.84 -8.13
C GLY A 129 -6.48 17.73 -7.15
N SER A 130 -7.81 17.77 -7.27
CA SER A 130 -8.66 18.54 -6.35
C SER A 130 -9.88 17.76 -5.86
N PRO A 131 -10.39 18.07 -4.65
CA PRO A 131 -11.69 17.60 -4.15
C PRO A 131 -12.85 17.77 -5.14
N GLN A 132 -12.81 18.84 -5.92
CA GLN A 132 -13.83 19.19 -6.89
C GLN A 132 -13.72 18.37 -8.18
N GLN A 133 -12.63 17.66 -8.41
CA GLN A 133 -12.38 16.81 -9.57
C GLN A 133 -12.39 15.33 -9.16
N HIS A 134 -13.45 14.94 -8.46
CA HIS A 134 -13.71 13.57 -8.03
C HIS A 134 -14.90 13.03 -8.82
N TYR A 135 -14.69 11.88 -9.43
CA TYR A 135 -15.62 11.25 -10.36
C TYR A 135 -15.83 9.79 -9.97
N GLN A 136 -17.04 9.29 -10.20
CA GLN A 136 -17.46 7.94 -9.89
C GLN A 136 -18.22 7.32 -11.07
N VAL A 137 -18.09 6.01 -11.21
CA VAL A 137 -18.98 5.16 -12.00
C VAL A 137 -19.29 3.88 -11.20
N LYS A 138 -20.53 3.43 -11.24
CA LYS A 138 -21.00 2.23 -10.53
C LYS A 138 -21.34 1.12 -11.50
N GLY A 139 -21.30 -0.13 -11.02
CA GLY A 139 -21.70 -1.30 -11.81
C GLY A 139 -20.72 -1.64 -12.93
N VAL A 140 -19.43 -1.36 -12.72
CA VAL A 140 -18.36 -1.78 -13.65
C VAL A 140 -18.00 -3.23 -13.42
N ASP A 141 -17.45 -3.89 -14.43
CA ASP A 141 -16.90 -5.24 -14.26
C ASP A 141 -15.46 -5.22 -13.73
N LEU A 142 -14.99 -6.38 -13.26
CA LEU A 142 -13.65 -6.51 -12.69
C LEU A 142 -12.53 -6.23 -13.71
N GLY A 143 -12.78 -6.49 -15.00
CA GLY A 143 -11.83 -6.22 -16.08
C GLY A 143 -11.66 -4.73 -16.32
N ASP A 144 -12.75 -3.98 -16.35
CA ASP A 144 -12.75 -2.52 -16.45
C ASP A 144 -12.01 -1.88 -15.27
N VAL A 145 -12.24 -2.38 -14.05
CA VAL A 145 -11.50 -1.93 -12.86
C VAL A 145 -10.01 -2.22 -12.99
N ALA A 146 -9.64 -3.44 -13.37
CA ALA A 146 -8.24 -3.84 -13.54
C ALA A 146 -7.53 -2.99 -14.61
N GLU A 147 -8.21 -2.71 -15.72
CA GLU A 147 -7.70 -1.83 -16.75
C GLU A 147 -7.54 -0.39 -16.24
N ALA A 148 -8.54 0.16 -15.57
CA ALA A 148 -8.48 1.53 -15.07
C ALA A 148 -7.35 1.73 -14.04
N LEU A 149 -7.22 0.82 -13.07
CA LEU A 149 -6.21 0.92 -12.01
C LEU A 149 -4.78 0.67 -12.55
N SER A 150 -4.61 -0.27 -13.49
CA SER A 150 -3.31 -0.47 -14.17
C SER A 150 -2.91 0.74 -15.02
N GLN A 151 -3.84 1.29 -15.80
CA GLN A 151 -3.61 2.53 -16.53
C GLN A 151 -3.24 3.67 -15.60
N TRP A 152 -3.91 3.78 -14.45
CA TRP A 152 -3.62 4.82 -13.48
C TRP A 152 -2.17 4.76 -13.01
N ALA A 153 -1.73 3.56 -12.61
CA ALA A 153 -0.36 3.29 -12.16
C ALA A 153 0.71 3.63 -13.21
N GLU A 154 0.38 3.46 -14.50
CA GLU A 154 1.26 3.79 -15.62
C GLU A 154 1.13 5.26 -16.09
N ASN A 155 0.43 6.11 -15.32
CA ASN A 155 0.12 7.49 -15.69
C ASN A 155 -0.66 7.63 -17.02
N ARG A 156 -1.43 6.60 -17.39
CA ARG A 156 -2.37 6.59 -18.53
C ARG A 156 -3.79 6.87 -18.05
N ARG A 157 -4.64 7.43 -18.92
CA ARG A 157 -6.00 7.89 -18.57
C ARG A 157 -7.07 7.53 -19.62
N HIS A 158 -6.81 6.55 -20.50
CA HIS A 158 -7.75 6.18 -21.57
C HIS A 158 -9.06 5.57 -21.04
N PHE A 159 -9.03 4.96 -19.85
CA PHE A 159 -10.23 4.44 -19.19
C PHE A 159 -11.31 5.53 -18.97
N ILE A 160 -10.92 6.81 -18.88
CA ILE A 160 -11.86 7.91 -18.67
C ILE A 160 -12.90 7.98 -19.80
N SER A 161 -12.52 7.71 -21.05
CA SER A 161 -13.46 7.77 -22.18
C SER A 161 -14.37 6.54 -22.30
N LYS A 162 -14.17 5.50 -21.51
CA LYS A 162 -14.98 4.25 -21.58
C LYS A 162 -16.28 4.31 -20.79
N HIS A 163 -16.38 5.26 -19.86
CA HIS A 163 -17.51 5.35 -18.94
C HIS A 163 -18.12 6.75 -18.94
N THR A 164 -19.41 6.81 -18.62
CA THR A 164 -20.08 8.07 -18.30
C THR A 164 -19.90 8.33 -16.81
N TRP A 165 -19.00 9.26 -16.48
CA TRP A 165 -18.65 9.56 -15.10
C TRP A 165 -19.61 10.53 -14.45
N GLU A 166 -20.02 10.21 -13.23
CA GLU A 166 -20.74 11.12 -12.36
C GLU A 166 -19.74 11.90 -11.51
N ARG A 167 -19.83 13.23 -11.53
CA ARG A 167 -19.00 14.08 -10.67
C ARG A 167 -19.59 14.07 -9.27
N LEU A 168 -18.80 13.62 -8.29
CA LEU A 168 -19.20 13.66 -6.89
C LEU A 168 -19.11 15.10 -6.37
N SER A 169 -20.24 15.67 -5.99
CA SER A 169 -20.34 17.02 -5.41
C SER A 169 -20.36 17.01 -3.88
N LEU A 170 -20.40 15.83 -3.25
CA LEU A 170 -20.58 15.69 -1.81
C LEU A 170 -19.23 15.77 -1.09
N TRP A 171 -19.06 16.86 -0.36
CA TRP A 171 -18.24 16.95 0.83
C TRP A 171 -19.17 17.42 1.95
N ASP A 172 -19.44 16.52 2.90
CA ASP A 172 -19.56 16.84 4.32
C ASP A 172 -18.45 16.04 5.03
#